data_AF-A0A7Y5XP56-F1
#
_entry.id   AF-A0A7Y5XP56-F1
#
_cell.length_a   1.000
_cell.length_b   1.000
_cell.length_c   1.000
_cell.angle_alpha   90.00
_cell.angle_beta   90.00
_cell.angle_gamma   90.00
#
_symmetry.space_group_name_H-M   'P 1'
#
loop_
_entity.id
_entity.type
_entity.pdbx_description
1 polymer ?
#
loop_
_entity_poly.entity_id
_entity_poly.type
_entity_poly.pdbx_seq_one_letter_code
_entity_poly.pdbx_strand_id
1 'polypeptide(L)'
;MFDQIGDLPIHPLAVHAPIVMIPMAAVLSIVYAVALPWRRYTGWAVAFLAAGSAIGGGVAKSSGESFADSQGIANTDPVQEHSNYGTVVFYLALVLGVLAVALVAVDIFRGRMNELESLRHAFAKSPGRASDKKSDKKEEDATKADVDSSEPQAEVQYRRRLIWACVSTGLSVAAVLVGVAATVYVVLAGHSGADMVWGPN
;
A
#
# COMPACT_ATOMS: atom_id res chain seq x y z
N MET A 1 -21.20 7.64 -23.16
CA MET A 1 -20.31 8.14 -24.24
C MET A 1 -18.88 7.57 -24.12
N PHE A 2 -18.65 6.48 -23.35
CA PHE A 2 -17.35 5.81 -23.22
C PHE A 2 -17.47 4.33 -23.57
N ASP A 3 -18.35 3.98 -24.51
CA ASP A 3 -18.68 2.58 -24.76
C ASP A 3 -17.75 1.91 -25.79
N GLN A 4 -17.01 2.70 -26.57
CA GLN A 4 -16.12 2.22 -27.63
C GLN A 4 -14.86 3.10 -27.75
N ILE A 5 -13.71 2.46 -27.88
CA ILE A 5 -12.45 3.08 -28.32
C ILE A 5 -11.99 2.27 -29.53
N GLY A 6 -12.17 2.84 -30.73
CA GLY A 6 -11.83 2.19 -32.01
C GLY A 6 -12.54 0.86 -32.21
N ASP A 7 -13.83 0.86 -32.60
CA ASP A 7 -14.69 -0.30 -32.92
C ASP A 7 -14.78 -1.45 -31.89
N LEU A 8 -14.04 -1.40 -30.79
CA LEU A 8 -13.97 -2.45 -29.79
C LEU A 8 -14.65 -1.99 -28.49
N PRO A 9 -15.43 -2.88 -27.83
CA PRO A 9 -15.94 -2.61 -26.49
C PRO A 9 -14.77 -2.29 -25.56
N ILE A 10 -14.90 -1.25 -24.75
CA ILE A 10 -13.81 -0.83 -23.86
C ILE A 10 -13.52 -1.87 -22.77
N HIS A 11 -14.49 -2.72 -22.44
CA HIS A 11 -14.39 -3.71 -21.36
C HIS A 11 -13.24 -4.72 -21.56
N PRO A 12 -13.14 -5.47 -22.68
CA PRO A 12 -11.98 -6.32 -22.97
C PRO A 12 -10.63 -5.63 -22.90
N LEU A 13 -10.53 -4.36 -23.28
CA LEU A 13 -9.27 -3.60 -23.14
C LEU A 13 -9.00 -3.26 -21.68
N ALA A 14 -10.01 -2.78 -20.96
CA ALA A 14 -9.89 -2.35 -19.57
C ALA A 14 -9.49 -3.49 -18.64
N VAL A 15 -9.95 -4.74 -18.87
CA VAL A 15 -9.61 -5.90 -18.03
C VAL A 15 -8.12 -6.27 -18.04
N HIS A 16 -7.35 -5.88 -19.07
CA HIS A 16 -5.91 -6.16 -19.11
C HIS A 16 -5.15 -5.48 -17.97
N ALA A 17 -5.59 -4.29 -17.55
CA ALA A 17 -4.97 -3.57 -16.44
C ALA A 17 -5.05 -4.36 -15.11
N PRO A 18 -6.23 -4.70 -14.55
CA PRO A 18 -6.31 -5.47 -13.32
C PRO A 18 -5.72 -6.89 -13.45
N ILE A 19 -5.86 -7.55 -14.61
CA ILE A 19 -5.32 -8.91 -14.83
C ILE A 19 -3.79 -8.94 -14.69
N VAL A 20 -3.08 -7.91 -15.13
CA VAL A 20 -1.61 -7.87 -15.05
C VAL A 20 -1.14 -7.20 -13.76
N MET A 21 -1.74 -6.07 -13.40
CA MET A 21 -1.24 -5.25 -12.30
C MET A 21 -1.48 -5.87 -10.93
N ILE A 22 -2.62 -6.56 -10.71
CA ILE A 22 -2.93 -7.16 -9.40
C ILE A 22 -1.96 -8.30 -9.05
N PRO A 23 -1.72 -9.30 -9.93
CA PRO A 23 -0.76 -10.35 -9.62
C PRO A 23 0.67 -9.82 -9.47
N MET A 24 1.07 -8.84 -10.30
CA MET A 24 2.35 -8.18 -10.14
C MET A 24 2.47 -7.45 -8.79
N ALA A 25 1.43 -6.73 -8.36
CA ALA A 25 1.39 -6.07 -7.06
C ALA A 25 1.45 -7.07 -5.90
N ALA A 26 0.82 -8.24 -6.03
CA ALA A 26 0.89 -9.30 -5.04
C ALA A 26 2.32 -9.85 -4.91
N VAL A 27 2.98 -10.16 -6.04
CA VAL A 27 4.38 -10.62 -6.04
C VAL A 27 5.32 -9.57 -5.46
N LEU A 28 5.18 -8.30 -5.87
CA LEU A 28 6.00 -7.21 -5.34
C LEU A 28 5.74 -6.95 -3.85
N SER A 29 4.51 -7.15 -3.36
CA SER A 29 4.19 -7.09 -1.93
C SER A 29 4.91 -8.17 -1.14
N ILE A 30 5.01 -9.39 -1.69
CA ILE A 30 5.79 -10.49 -1.09
C ILE A 30 7.28 -10.13 -1.06
N VAL A 31 7.82 -9.63 -2.18
CA VAL A 31 9.22 -9.19 -2.26
C VAL A 31 9.48 -8.06 -1.25
N TYR A 32 8.57 -7.09 -1.11
CA TYR A 32 8.68 -6.02 -0.13
C TYR A 32 8.72 -6.54 1.31
N ALA A 33 7.91 -7.56 1.62
CA ALA A 33 7.86 -8.18 2.95
C ALA A 33 9.17 -8.87 3.32
N VAL A 34 9.83 -9.54 2.37
CA VAL A 34 11.03 -10.37 2.61
C VAL A 34 12.35 -9.61 2.38
N ALA A 35 12.43 -8.73 1.37
CA ALA A 35 13.67 -8.07 0.96
C ALA A 35 13.81 -6.64 1.52
N LEU A 36 14.34 -6.53 2.74
CA LEU A 36 14.57 -5.25 3.43
C LEU A 36 15.37 -4.17 2.64
N PRO A 37 16.43 -4.49 1.86
CA PRO A 37 17.24 -3.44 1.23
C PRO A 37 16.54 -2.75 0.05
N TRP A 38 15.49 -3.34 -0.54
CA TRP A 38 14.84 -2.82 -1.75
C TRP A 38 13.54 -2.04 -1.48
N ARG A 39 13.13 -1.95 -0.21
CA ARG A 39 11.84 -1.37 0.23
C ARG A 39 11.52 -0.02 -0.39
N ARG A 40 12.51 0.87 -0.54
CA ARG A 40 12.30 2.22 -1.10
C ARG A 40 11.79 2.21 -2.54
N TYR A 41 12.26 1.30 -3.39
CA TYR A 41 11.84 1.23 -4.80
C TYR A 41 10.60 0.37 -4.95
N THR A 42 10.56 -0.76 -4.25
CA THR A 42 9.42 -1.67 -4.28
C THR A 42 8.16 -1.03 -3.70
N GLY A 43 8.27 -0.15 -2.70
CA GLY A 43 7.12 0.55 -2.12
C GLY A 43 6.38 1.41 -3.14
N TRP A 44 7.11 2.25 -3.90
CA TRP A 44 6.52 3.04 -4.97
C TRP A 44 6.00 2.17 -6.13
N ALA A 45 6.71 1.11 -6.50
CA ALA A 45 6.24 0.19 -7.53
C ALA A 45 4.90 -0.47 -7.15
N VAL A 46 4.78 -0.96 -5.91
CA VAL A 46 3.52 -1.52 -5.38
C VAL A 46 2.42 -0.46 -5.38
N ALA A 47 2.71 0.78 -4.98
CA ALA A 47 1.73 1.86 -4.97
C ALA A 47 1.20 2.18 -6.37
N PHE A 48 2.08 2.29 -7.39
CA PHE A 48 1.65 2.54 -8.76
C PHE A 48 0.83 1.37 -9.33
N LEU A 49 1.26 0.13 -9.09
CA LEU A 49 0.53 -1.05 -9.55
C LEU A 49 -0.84 -1.16 -8.87
N ALA A 50 -0.92 -0.94 -7.56
CA ALA A 50 -2.17 -1.01 -6.82
C ALA A 50 -3.14 0.12 -7.21
N ALA A 51 -2.65 1.34 -7.40
CA ALA A 51 -3.45 2.46 -7.89
C ALA A 51 -3.95 2.21 -9.32
N GLY A 52 -3.07 1.76 -10.22
CA GLY A 52 -3.44 1.38 -11.59
C GLY A 52 -4.45 0.23 -11.62
N SER A 53 -4.31 -0.76 -10.72
CA SER A 53 -5.27 -1.85 -10.56
C SER A 53 -6.65 -1.36 -10.12
N ALA A 54 -6.72 -0.43 -9.17
CA ALA A 54 -7.99 0.12 -8.69
C ALA A 54 -8.69 0.94 -9.78
N ILE A 55 -7.95 1.79 -10.48
CA ILE A 55 -8.48 2.60 -11.59
C ILE A 55 -8.93 1.69 -12.74
N GLY A 56 -8.06 0.78 -13.18
CA GLY A 56 -8.35 -0.16 -14.26
C GLY A 56 -9.51 -1.10 -13.92
N GLY A 57 -9.57 -1.61 -12.69
CA GLY A 57 -10.67 -2.43 -12.19
C GLY A 57 -12.00 -1.68 -12.16
N GLY A 58 -11.99 -0.40 -11.77
CA GLY A 58 -13.19 0.44 -11.78
C GLY A 58 -13.71 0.68 -13.20
N VAL A 59 -12.82 0.97 -14.15
CA VAL A 59 -13.16 1.13 -15.57
C VAL A 59 -13.64 -0.18 -16.18
N ALA A 60 -13.00 -1.31 -15.87
CA ALA A 60 -13.41 -2.63 -16.35
C ALA A 60 -14.80 -3.01 -15.83
N LYS A 61 -15.07 -2.77 -14.53
CA LYS A 61 -16.38 -3.02 -13.93
C LYS A 61 -17.48 -2.18 -14.58
N SER A 62 -17.31 -0.85 -14.62
CA SER A 62 -18.37 0.05 -15.13
C SER A 62 -18.66 -0.17 -16.62
N SER A 63 -17.62 -0.46 -17.41
CA SER A 63 -17.79 -0.77 -18.83
C SER A 63 -18.43 -2.14 -19.08
N GLY A 64 -18.14 -3.14 -18.25
CA GLY A 64 -18.76 -4.46 -18.34
C GLY A 64 -20.25 -4.42 -18.02
N GLU A 65 -20.62 -3.69 -16.96
CA GLU A 65 -22.03 -3.44 -16.58
C GLU A 65 -22.77 -2.73 -17.71
N SER A 66 -22.20 -1.64 -18.25
CA SER A 66 -22.80 -0.89 -19.37
C SER A 66 -22.99 -1.75 -20.63
N PHE A 67 -22.03 -2.63 -20.92
CA PHE A 67 -22.13 -3.57 -22.04
C PHE A 67 -23.24 -4.60 -21.82
N ALA A 68 -23.31 -5.21 -20.63
CA ALA A 68 -24.35 -6.18 -20.30
C ALA A 68 -25.76 -5.58 -20.35
N ASP A 69 -25.90 -4.32 -19.90
CA ASP A 69 -27.16 -3.56 -19.99
C ASP A 69 -27.55 -3.28 -21.44
N SER A 70 -26.59 -2.86 -22.28
CA SER A 70 -26.85 -2.58 -23.71
C SER A 70 -27.31 -3.81 -24.49
N GLN A 71 -26.86 -4.99 -24.07
CA GLN A 71 -27.22 -6.28 -24.66
C GLN A 71 -28.49 -6.88 -24.02
N GLY A 72 -29.01 -6.29 -22.94
CA GLY A 72 -30.19 -6.77 -22.22
C GLY A 72 -29.97 -8.08 -21.44
N ILE A 73 -28.72 -8.44 -21.16
CA ILE A 73 -28.33 -9.72 -20.53
C ILE A 73 -27.82 -9.57 -19.09
N ALA A 74 -27.81 -8.34 -18.55
CA ALA A 74 -27.27 -8.05 -17.22
C ALA A 74 -27.85 -8.91 -16.09
N ASN A 75 -29.10 -9.37 -16.23
CA ASN A 75 -29.78 -10.19 -15.21
C ASN A 75 -29.66 -11.71 -15.44
N THR A 76 -28.89 -12.16 -16.43
CA THR A 76 -28.66 -13.60 -16.62
C THR A 76 -27.69 -14.13 -15.57
N ASP A 77 -27.93 -15.35 -15.06
CA ASP A 77 -27.11 -15.98 -14.02
C ASP A 77 -25.60 -15.95 -14.31
N PRO A 78 -25.10 -16.38 -15.50
CA PRO A 78 -23.66 -16.38 -15.76
C PRO A 78 -23.04 -14.97 -15.82
N VAL A 79 -23.78 -13.98 -16.33
CA VAL A 79 -23.31 -12.58 -16.38
C VAL A 79 -23.28 -11.97 -14.98
N GLN A 80 -24.28 -12.25 -14.15
CA GLN A 80 -24.29 -11.81 -12.75
C GLN A 80 -23.15 -12.43 -11.95
N GLU A 81 -22.87 -13.72 -12.13
CA GLU A 81 -21.74 -14.39 -11.46
C GLU A 81 -20.40 -13.76 -11.83
N HIS A 82 -20.16 -13.55 -13.13
CA HIS A 82 -18.97 -12.85 -13.61
C HIS A 82 -18.86 -11.41 -13.07
N SER A 83 -19.97 -10.66 -13.09
CA SER A 83 -20.04 -9.28 -12.58
C SER A 83 -19.77 -9.22 -11.07
N ASN A 84 -20.26 -10.19 -10.30
CA ASN A 84 -20.00 -10.30 -8.87
C ASN A 84 -18.52 -10.51 -8.57
N TYR A 85 -17.85 -11.41 -9.29
CA TYR A 85 -16.39 -11.56 -9.16
C TYR A 85 -15.65 -10.29 -9.55
N GLY A 86 -16.02 -9.65 -10.66
CA GLY A 86 -15.43 -8.36 -11.09
C GLY A 86 -15.59 -7.26 -10.03
N THR A 87 -16.75 -7.23 -9.35
CA THR A 87 -17.04 -6.32 -8.25
C THR A 87 -16.13 -6.58 -7.05
N VAL A 88 -15.95 -7.85 -6.66
CA VAL A 88 -15.04 -8.21 -5.57
C VAL A 88 -13.59 -7.86 -5.93
N VAL A 89 -13.14 -8.13 -7.16
CA VAL A 89 -11.82 -7.71 -7.64
C VAL A 89 -11.61 -6.22 -7.50
N PHE A 90 -12.60 -5.40 -7.91
CA PHE A 90 -12.52 -3.94 -7.78
C PHE A 90 -12.35 -3.48 -6.32
N TYR A 91 -13.16 -4.03 -5.39
CA TYR A 91 -13.04 -3.66 -3.98
C TYR A 91 -11.72 -4.13 -3.37
N LEU A 92 -11.23 -5.32 -3.72
CA LEU A 92 -9.92 -5.79 -3.27
C LEU A 92 -8.79 -4.93 -3.83
N ALA A 93 -8.88 -4.49 -5.08
CA ALA A 93 -7.92 -3.57 -5.69
C ALA A 93 -7.93 -2.20 -4.99
N LEU A 94 -9.10 -1.68 -4.61
CA LEU A 94 -9.20 -0.45 -3.80
C LEU A 94 -8.52 -0.61 -2.44
N VAL A 95 -8.81 -1.70 -1.71
CA VAL A 95 -8.18 -1.99 -0.42
C VAL A 95 -6.67 -2.12 -0.57
N LEU A 96 -6.20 -2.82 -1.61
CA LEU A 96 -4.78 -2.95 -1.91
C LEU A 96 -4.13 -1.59 -2.19
N GLY A 97 -4.82 -0.71 -2.94
CA GLY A 97 -4.40 0.67 -3.19
C GLY A 97 -4.24 1.48 -1.90
N VAL A 98 -5.23 1.41 -1.00
CA VAL A 98 -5.17 2.06 0.32
C VAL A 98 -4.00 1.53 1.16
N LEU A 99 -3.81 0.21 1.20
CA LEU A 99 -2.69 -0.41 1.92
C LEU A 99 -1.33 0.00 1.35
N ALA A 100 -1.21 0.09 0.03
CA ALA A 100 0.01 0.51 -0.64
C ALA A 100 0.36 1.98 -0.33
N VAL A 101 -0.64 2.87 -0.35
CA VAL A 101 -0.46 4.27 0.06
C VAL A 101 -0.04 4.35 1.53
N ALA A 102 -0.67 3.57 2.41
CA ALA A 102 -0.30 3.52 3.83
C ALA A 102 1.14 3.03 4.03
N LEU A 103 1.59 2.01 3.29
CA LEU A 103 2.97 1.53 3.32
C LEU A 103 3.98 2.61 2.90
N VAL A 104 3.73 3.29 1.78
CA VAL A 104 4.59 4.39 1.30
C VAL A 104 4.61 5.54 2.30
N ALA A 105 3.45 5.89 2.88
CA ALA A 105 3.37 6.91 3.90
C ALA A 105 4.23 6.55 5.13
N VAL A 106 4.10 5.32 5.64
CA VAL A 106 4.92 4.81 6.76
C VAL A 106 6.41 4.91 6.45
N ASP A 107 6.84 4.52 5.25
CA ASP A 107 8.24 4.59 4.85
C ASP A 107 8.76 6.04 4.77
N ILE A 108 7.96 6.96 4.23
CA ILE A 108 8.28 8.39 4.18
C ILE A 108 8.38 8.98 5.59
N PHE A 109 7.42 8.69 6.47
CA PHE A 109 7.42 9.19 7.85
C PHE A 109 8.60 8.63 8.65
N ARG A 110 8.97 7.35 8.47
CA ARG A 110 10.16 6.75 9.07
C ARG A 110 11.44 7.46 8.63
N GLY A 111 11.58 7.79 7.34
CA GLY A 111 12.72 8.55 6.83
C GLY A 111 12.84 9.94 7.47
N ARG A 112 11.75 10.72 7.48
CA ARG A 112 11.71 12.08 8.06
C ARG A 112 12.03 12.10 9.55
N MET A 113 11.53 11.13 10.30
CA MET A 113 11.83 11.03 11.75
C MET A 113 13.31 10.78 12.03
N ASN A 114 13.95 9.93 11.25
CA ASN A 114 15.39 9.65 11.40
C ASN A 114 16.22 10.91 11.10
N GLU A 115 15.80 11.70 10.10
CA GLU A 115 16.42 12.98 9.76
C GLU A 115 16.27 14.00 10.89
N LEU A 116 15.06 14.19 11.43
CA LEU A 116 14.82 15.09 12.56
C LEU A 116 15.61 14.70 13.82
N GLU A 117 15.74 13.41 14.12
CA GLU A 117 16.58 12.92 15.20
C GLU A 117 18.05 13.27 14.96
N SER A 118 18.55 13.08 13.73
CA SER A 118 19.92 13.45 13.36
C SER A 118 20.18 14.95 13.52
N LEU A 119 19.24 15.80 13.10
CA LEU A 119 19.31 17.26 13.24
C LEU A 119 19.24 17.69 14.71
N ARG A 120 18.40 17.05 15.53
CA ARG A 120 18.34 17.29 16.98
C ARG A 120 19.68 16.97 17.64
N HIS A 121 20.31 15.85 17.28
CA HIS A 121 21.64 15.50 17.79
C HIS A 121 22.73 16.46 17.31
N ALA A 122 22.71 16.87 16.05
CA ALA A 122 23.64 17.85 15.51
C ALA A 122 23.49 19.22 16.20
N PHE A 123 22.26 19.69 16.40
CA PHE A 123 21.96 20.95 17.09
C PHE A 123 22.35 20.90 18.58
N ALA A 124 22.09 19.78 19.26
CA ALA A 124 22.52 19.58 20.65
C ALA A 124 24.05 19.61 20.83
N LYS A 125 24.80 19.18 19.80
CA LYS A 125 26.26 19.19 19.76
C LYS A 125 26.86 20.53 19.26
N SER A 126 26.02 21.48 18.84
CA SER A 126 26.48 22.76 18.28
C SER A 126 27.22 23.59 19.36
N PRO A 127 28.45 24.07 19.09
CA PRO A 127 29.31 24.72 20.07
C PRO A 127 28.71 25.98 20.72
N GLY A 128 27.78 26.67 20.04
CA GLY A 128 27.13 27.88 20.56
C GLY A 128 26.28 27.65 21.82
N ARG A 129 25.72 26.44 22.03
CA ARG A 129 24.88 26.13 23.21
C ARG A 129 25.69 25.71 24.44
N ALA A 130 26.92 25.23 24.25
CA ALA A 130 27.82 24.88 25.34
C ALA A 130 28.45 26.12 26.00
N SER A 131 28.60 27.23 25.26
CA SER A 131 29.07 28.52 25.78
C SER A 131 28.07 29.18 26.73
N ASP A 132 26.78 29.08 26.42
CA ASP A 132 25.68 29.74 27.16
C ASP A 132 25.42 29.08 28.53
N LYS A 133 25.68 27.77 28.66
CA LYS A 133 25.57 27.06 29.95
C LYS A 133 26.77 27.25 30.88
N LYS A 134 27.87 27.83 30.41
CA LYS A 134 29.11 27.96 31.21
C LYS A 134 29.13 29.24 32.06
N SER A 135 28.25 30.21 31.80
CA SER A 135 28.11 31.43 32.60
C SER A 135 27.24 31.25 33.85
N ASP A 136 26.27 30.33 33.85
CA ASP A 136 25.36 30.12 35.00
C ASP A 136 25.83 29.04 35.99
N LYS A 137 26.81 28.21 35.63
CA LYS A 137 27.17 27.01 36.42
C LYS A 137 28.40 27.18 37.32
N LYS A 138 28.58 28.38 37.88
CA LYS A 138 29.65 28.68 38.84
C LYS A 138 29.12 28.99 40.23
N GLU A 139 27.99 28.40 40.64
CA GLU A 139 27.50 28.52 42.01
C GLU A 139 26.40 27.48 42.25
N GLU A 140 26.76 26.21 42.38
CA GLU A 140 26.10 25.26 43.30
C GLU A 140 26.72 23.88 43.14
N ASP A 141 27.55 23.58 44.12
CA ASP A 141 27.51 22.33 44.87
C ASP A 141 27.65 21.03 44.08
N ALA A 142 28.91 20.60 44.01
CA ALA A 142 29.29 19.22 43.84
C ALA A 142 28.79 18.40 45.04
N THR A 143 27.54 17.92 45.03
CA THR A 143 27.06 16.66 45.64
C THR A 143 25.54 16.55 45.42
N LYS A 144 25.10 15.98 44.28
CA LYS A 144 23.84 15.21 44.17
C LYS A 144 23.63 14.71 42.74
N ALA A 145 23.61 13.39 42.64
CA ALA A 145 22.85 12.62 41.66
C ALA A 145 23.17 12.81 40.17
N ASP A 146 24.21 12.10 39.72
CA ASP A 146 24.24 11.43 38.42
C ASP A 146 23.21 10.26 38.36
N VAL A 147 21.99 10.48 38.84
CA VAL A 147 20.92 9.48 38.91
C VAL A 147 19.77 9.95 38.01
N ASP A 148 19.47 9.13 37.01
CA ASP A 148 18.15 9.06 36.37
C ASP A 148 17.74 10.22 35.42
N SER A 149 18.42 10.37 34.28
CA SER A 149 17.85 11.14 33.15
C SER A 149 18.22 10.63 31.74
N SER A 150 19.10 9.64 31.64
CA SER A 150 19.46 8.96 30.38
C SER A 150 18.55 7.77 30.04
N GLU A 151 17.96 7.11 31.04
CA GLU A 151 17.07 5.96 30.87
C GLU A 151 15.71 6.26 30.20
N PRO A 152 15.01 7.39 30.44
CA PRO A 152 13.68 7.60 29.84
C PRO A 152 13.71 7.94 28.34
N GLN A 153 14.80 8.47 27.78
CA GLN A 153 14.83 8.84 26.34
C GLN A 153 15.16 7.66 25.42
N ALA A 154 16.03 6.74 25.84
CA ALA A 154 16.38 5.55 25.07
C ALA A 154 15.19 4.58 24.96
N GLU A 155 14.42 4.44 26.04
CA GLU A 155 13.22 3.60 26.12
C GLU A 155 12.10 4.11 25.19
N VAL A 156 11.85 5.43 25.19
CA VAL A 156 10.89 6.08 24.29
C VAL A 156 11.31 5.94 22.81
N GLN A 157 12.59 6.10 22.50
CA GLN A 157 13.10 5.92 21.13
C GLN A 157 12.99 4.47 20.65
N TYR A 158 13.34 3.51 21.51
CA TYR A 158 13.21 2.07 21.23
C TYR A 158 11.74 1.69 20.98
N ARG A 159 10.83 2.08 21.88
CA ARG A 159 9.39 1.82 21.74
C ARG A 159 8.82 2.43 20.46
N ARG A 160 9.20 3.67 20.13
CA ARG A 160 8.75 4.33 18.89
C ARG A 160 9.25 3.56 17.66
N ARG A 161 10.54 3.18 17.61
CA ARG A 161 11.08 2.35 16.50
C ARG A 161 10.38 1.00 16.38
N LEU A 162 10.10 0.35 17.50
CA LEU A 162 9.41 -0.94 17.54
C LEU A 162 7.97 -0.83 17.01
N ILE A 163 7.23 0.20 17.41
CA ILE A 163 5.86 0.45 16.92
C ILE A 163 5.85 0.60 15.39
N TRP A 164 6.73 1.44 14.82
CA TRP A 164 6.78 1.63 13.37
C TRP A 164 7.21 0.37 12.61
N ALA A 165 8.06 -0.47 13.20
CA ALA A 165 8.42 -1.76 12.63
C ALA A 165 7.23 -2.73 12.63
N CYS A 166 6.49 -2.82 13.74
CA CYS A 166 5.29 -3.64 13.83
C CYS A 166 4.19 -3.17 12.86
N VAL A 167 3.95 -1.86 12.79
CA VAL A 167 2.96 -1.27 11.85
C VAL A 167 3.33 -1.56 10.40
N SER A 168 4.59 -1.33 10.01
CA SER A 168 5.07 -1.62 8.65
C SER A 168 4.95 -3.12 8.31
N THR A 169 5.28 -3.99 9.26
CA THR A 169 5.17 -5.45 9.07
C THR A 169 3.72 -5.88 8.95
N GLY A 170 2.84 -5.39 9.83
CA GLY A 170 1.41 -5.68 9.78
C GLY A 170 0.76 -5.22 8.47
N LEU A 171 1.06 -4.00 8.00
CA LEU A 171 0.61 -3.50 6.71
C LEU A 171 1.12 -4.35 5.54
N SER A 172 2.37 -4.81 5.60
CA SER A 172 2.95 -5.66 4.55
C SER A 172 2.23 -7.01 4.47
N VAL A 173 1.98 -7.64 5.63
CA VAL A 173 1.24 -8.90 5.69
C VAL A 173 -0.18 -8.72 5.17
N ALA A 174 -0.87 -7.65 5.57
CA ALA A 174 -2.20 -7.33 5.07
C ALA A 174 -2.21 -7.14 3.55
N ALA A 175 -1.25 -6.39 2.99
CA ALA A 175 -1.13 -6.18 1.54
C ALA A 175 -0.88 -7.50 0.78
N VAL A 176 -0.05 -8.39 1.32
CA VAL A 176 0.15 -9.73 0.73
C VAL A 176 -1.13 -10.53 0.73
N LEU A 177 -1.84 -10.61 1.87
CA LEU A 177 -3.09 -11.38 1.96
C LEU A 177 -4.16 -10.84 1.00
N VAL A 178 -4.34 -9.52 0.95
CA VAL A 178 -5.27 -8.87 0.03
C VAL A 178 -4.86 -9.08 -1.42
N GLY A 179 -3.57 -8.96 -1.76
CA GLY A 179 -3.06 -9.19 -3.11
C GLY A 179 -3.27 -10.63 -3.59
N VAL A 180 -3.05 -11.62 -2.72
CA VAL A 180 -3.32 -13.03 -3.01
C VAL A 180 -4.82 -13.25 -3.22
N ALA A 181 -5.67 -12.76 -2.31
CA ALA A 181 -7.12 -12.86 -2.47
C ALA A 181 -7.60 -12.22 -3.78
N ALA A 182 -7.10 -11.02 -4.10
CA ALA A 182 -7.43 -10.32 -5.35
C ALA A 182 -7.01 -11.14 -6.58
N THR A 183 -5.82 -11.76 -6.55
CA THR A 183 -5.34 -12.62 -7.63
C THR A 183 -6.24 -13.84 -7.82
N VAL A 184 -6.70 -14.46 -6.73
CA VAL A 184 -7.66 -15.58 -6.80
C VAL A 184 -8.97 -15.12 -7.46
N TYR A 185 -9.54 -13.99 -7.04
CA TYR A 185 -10.77 -13.48 -7.63
C TYR A 185 -10.61 -13.04 -9.10
N VAL A 186 -9.42 -12.56 -9.51
CA VAL A 186 -9.11 -12.32 -10.93
C VAL A 186 -9.18 -13.62 -11.74
N VAL A 187 -8.65 -14.72 -11.20
CA VAL A 187 -8.73 -16.03 -11.86
C VAL A 187 -10.17 -16.53 -11.92
N LEU A 188 -10.96 -16.37 -10.85
CA LEU A 188 -12.38 -16.74 -10.83
C LEU A 188 -13.20 -15.94 -11.85
N ALA A 189 -13.01 -14.62 -11.91
CA ALA A 189 -13.64 -13.78 -12.92
C ALA A 189 -13.23 -14.20 -14.35
N GLY A 190 -11.95 -14.51 -14.56
CA GLY A 190 -11.46 -14.99 -15.85
C GLY A 190 -12.06 -16.34 -16.25
N HIS A 191 -12.18 -17.27 -15.31
CA HIS A 191 -12.79 -18.58 -15.53
C HIS A 191 -14.27 -18.47 -15.89
N SER A 192 -15.06 -17.72 -15.12
CA SER A 192 -16.48 -17.52 -15.43
C SER A 192 -16.68 -16.79 -16.77
N GLY A 193 -15.78 -15.87 -17.11
CA GLY A 193 -15.73 -15.23 -18.43
C GLY A 193 -15.47 -16.22 -19.56
N ALA A 194 -14.52 -17.14 -19.38
CA ALA A 194 -14.21 -18.18 -20.35
C ALA A 194 -15.34 -19.20 -20.51
N ASP A 195 -16.00 -19.58 -19.42
CA ASP A 195 -17.12 -20.53 -19.44
C ASP A 195 -18.33 -20.00 -20.21
N MET A 196 -18.59 -18.68 -20.18
CA MET A 196 -19.65 -18.07 -21.00
C MET A 196 -19.40 -18.19 -22.51
N VAL A 197 -18.14 -18.28 -22.94
CA VAL A 197 -17.78 -18.32 -24.36
C VAL A 197 -17.49 -19.75 -24.84
N TRP A 198 -16.87 -20.55 -23.98
CA TRP A 198 -16.31 -21.86 -24.32
C TRP A 198 -16.88 -23.01 -23.48
N GLY A 199 -17.77 -22.72 -22.54
CA GLY A 199 -18.39 -23.72 -21.68
C GLY A 199 -19.27 -24.70 -22.45
N PRO A 200 -19.54 -25.87 -21.87
CA PRO A 200 -20.48 -26.82 -22.46
C PRO A 200 -21.88 -26.20 -22.53
N ASN A 201 -22.45 -26.15 -23.74
CA ASN A 201 -23.83 -25.72 -24.02
C ASN A 201 -24.86 -26.76 -23.57
#